data_AF-A0A139BPA0-F1
#
_entry.id   AF-A0A139BPA0-F1
#
_cell.length_a   1.000
_cell.length_b   1.000
_cell.length_c   1.000
_cell.angle_alpha   90.00
_cell.angle_beta   90.00
_cell.angle_gamma   90.00
#
_symmetry.space_group_name_H-M   'P 1'
#
loop_
_entity.id
_entity.type
_entity.pdbx_description
1 polymer ?
#
loop_
_entity_poly.entity_id
_entity_poly.type
_entity_poly.pdbx_seq_one_letter_code
_entity_poly.pdbx_strand_id
1 'polypeptide(L)' 'MMRFGCGAHIVHGGHRHGQHTAAGGDNTDPVCGMQVPADSGYTKVHQGKLYRFCSRNCLHKFDANPQQYLGKEQS' A
#
# COMPACT_ATOMS: atom_id res chain seq x y z
N MET A 1 -7.54 -45.99 -32.90
CA MET A 1 -8.69 -45.12 -33.20
C MET A 1 -8.46 -43.78 -32.50
N MET A 2 -7.92 -42.77 -33.21
CA MET A 2 -8.63 -41.55 -33.65
C MET A 2 -8.63 -40.36 -32.65
N ARG A 3 -7.55 -39.56 -32.72
CA ARG A 3 -7.44 -38.09 -32.91
C ARG A 3 -8.38 -37.08 -32.21
N PHE A 4 -7.78 -36.24 -31.35
CA PHE A 4 -8.16 -34.85 -31.00
C PHE A 4 -6.87 -34.14 -30.56
N GLY A 5 -6.41 -32.96 -30.99
CA GLY A 5 -6.90 -31.88 -31.84
C GLY A 5 -6.10 -30.63 -31.43
N CYS A 6 -5.34 -30.02 -32.34
CA CYS A 6 -4.58 -28.78 -32.09
C CYS A 6 -5.53 -27.58 -31.94
N GLY A 7 -5.36 -26.76 -30.91
CA GLY A 7 -6.13 -25.52 -30.68
C GLY A 7 -5.21 -24.36 -30.32
N ALA A 8 -5.01 -23.45 -31.29
CA ALA A 8 -4.32 -22.17 -31.13
C ALA A 8 -5.24 -21.15 -30.43
N HIS A 9 -4.73 -20.45 -29.42
CA HIS A 9 -5.44 -19.35 -28.75
C HIS A 9 -4.54 -18.10 -28.77
N ILE A 10 -4.84 -17.18 -29.69
CA ILE A 10 -4.34 -15.81 -29.73
C ILE A 10 -5.35 -14.96 -28.97
N VAL A 11 -4.96 -14.30 -27.87
CA VAL A 11 -5.62 -13.07 -27.40
C VAL A 11 -4.68 -12.29 -26.45
N HIS A 12 -4.47 -11.02 -26.77
CA HIS A 12 -3.91 -10.00 -25.89
C HIS A 12 -4.84 -9.80 -24.67
N GLY A 13 -4.33 -9.90 -23.44
CA GLY A 13 -5.15 -9.53 -22.29
C GLY A 13 -4.50 -9.78 -20.93
N GLY A 14 -4.05 -8.70 -20.29
CA GLY A 14 -3.92 -8.66 -18.83
C GLY A 14 -2.51 -8.42 -18.32
N HIS A 15 -2.14 -7.14 -18.20
CA HIS A 15 -1.16 -6.71 -17.22
C HIS A 15 -1.56 -7.26 -15.84
N ARG A 16 -0.82 -8.24 -15.32
CA ARG A 16 -0.97 -8.72 -13.94
C ARG A 16 -0.33 -7.72 -12.98
N HIS A 17 -1.01 -6.62 -12.69
CA HIS A 17 -0.77 -5.82 -11.48
C HIS A 17 -1.62 -6.41 -10.36
N GLY A 18 -1.11 -7.46 -9.70
CA GLY A 18 -1.86 -8.21 -8.69
C GLY A 18 -0.97 -8.75 -7.59
N GLN A 19 0.02 -7.98 -7.15
CA GLN A 19 0.82 -8.33 -5.99
C GLN A 19 1.15 -7.09 -5.17
N HIS A 20 0.10 -6.52 -4.56
CA HIS A 20 0.26 -5.83 -3.29
C HIS A 20 0.16 -6.90 -2.20
N THR A 21 1.21 -7.70 -2.04
CA THR A 21 1.43 -8.44 -0.80
C THR A 21 1.76 -7.42 0.27
N ALA A 22 0.71 -6.93 0.93
CA ALA A 22 0.77 -6.27 2.22
C ALA A 22 1.20 -7.29 3.28
N ALA A 23 2.46 -7.72 3.21
CA ALA A 23 3.14 -8.34 4.33
C ALA A 23 3.63 -7.18 5.20
N GLY A 24 2.96 -7.04 6.36
CA GLY A 24 3.09 -5.92 7.28
C GLY A 24 4.54 -5.56 7.60
N GLY A 25 4.90 -4.34 7.23
CA GLY A 25 5.78 -3.54 8.06
C GLY A 25 4.90 -2.51 8.74
N ASP A 26 4.78 -2.58 10.06
CA ASP A 26 4.03 -1.69 10.97
C ASP A 26 4.50 -0.21 10.95
N ASN A 27 5.17 0.20 9.87
CA ASN A 27 5.85 1.46 9.71
C ASN A 27 5.64 2.05 8.30
N THR A 28 4.51 1.74 7.66
CA THR A 28 4.20 2.31 6.34
C THR A 28 3.60 3.70 6.51
N ASP A 29 4.16 4.69 5.81
CA ASP A 29 3.68 6.06 5.84
C ASP A 29 2.33 6.17 5.10
N PRO A 30 1.25 6.64 5.76
CA PRO A 30 -0.09 6.67 5.17
C PRO A 30 -0.28 7.77 4.11
N VAL A 31 0.65 8.71 4.01
CA VAL A 31 0.63 9.82 3.04
C VAL A 31 1.27 9.41 1.73
N CYS A 32 2.44 8.75 1.79
CA CYS A 32 3.19 8.37 0.58
C CYS A 32 3.16 6.87 0.26
N GLY A 33 2.73 6.02 1.19
CA GLY A 33 2.75 4.56 1.03
C GLY A 33 4.15 3.96 1.08
N MET A 34 5.17 4.74 1.47
CA MET A 34 6.54 4.28 1.57
C MET A 34 6.78 3.61 2.92
N GLN A 35 7.57 2.53 2.91
CA GLN A 35 7.98 1.86 4.14
C GLN A 35 9.05 2.69 4.86
N VAL A 36 8.77 3.05 6.10
CA VAL A 36 9.67 3.84 6.95
C VAL A 36 10.34 2.89 7.94
N PRO A 37 11.66 2.93 8.13
CA PRO A 37 12.31 2.12 9.16
C PRO A 37 11.84 2.52 10.57
N ALA A 38 11.64 1.55 11.46
CA ALA A 38 11.18 1.82 12.83
C ALA A 38 12.15 2.69 13.63
N ASP A 39 13.44 2.57 13.33
CA ASP A 39 14.58 3.27 13.94
C ASP A 39 14.82 4.68 13.38
N SER A 40 14.13 5.08 12.31
CA SER A 40 14.37 6.38 11.66
C SER A 40 13.11 6.90 10.99
N GLY A 41 12.59 8.01 11.51
CA GLY A 41 11.40 8.65 10.97
C GLY A 41 10.73 9.57 11.97
N TYR A 42 9.68 10.25 11.52
CA TYR A 42 8.85 11.07 12.39
C TYR A 42 7.67 10.25 12.87
N THR A 43 7.42 10.23 14.17
CA THR A 43 6.27 9.56 14.76
C THR A 43 5.25 10.59 15.23
N LYS A 44 3.96 10.31 15.04
CA LYS A 44 2.87 11.11 15.63
C LYS A 44 1.79 10.20 16.16
N VAL A 45 1.34 10.46 17.38
CA VAL A 45 0.17 9.79 17.94
C VAL A 45 -1.08 10.53 17.47
N HIS A 46 -2.01 9.80 16.87
CA HIS A 46 -3.32 10.31 16.46
C HIS A 46 -4.39 9.30 16.83
N GLN A 47 -5.43 9.73 17.56
CA GLN A 47 -6.50 8.84 18.07
C GLN A 47 -5.98 7.62 18.86
N GLY A 48 -4.88 7.78 19.60
CA GLY A 48 -4.26 6.68 20.36
C GLY A 48 -3.47 5.67 19.50
N LYS A 49 -3.42 5.86 18.17
CA LYS A 49 -2.57 5.08 17.26
C LYS A 49 -1.28 5.85 16.94
N LEU A 50 -0.15 5.14 16.95
CA LEU A 50 1.15 5.70 16.58
C LEU A 50 1.34 5.58 15.06
N TYR A 51 1.41 6.71 14.36
CA TYR A 51 1.71 6.79 12.94
C TYR A 51 3.16 7.19 12.69
N ARG A 52 3.75 6.65 11.64
CA ARG A 52 5.12 6.95 11.20
C ARG A 52 5.12 7.64 9.85
N PHE A 53 6.05 8.58 9.70
CA PHE A 53 6.20 9.40 8.51
C PHE A 53 7.66 9.44 8.07
N CYS A 54 7.87 9.35 6.76
CA CYS A 54 9.20 9.38 6.17
C CYS A 54 9.87 10.76 6.31
N SER A 55 9.07 11.81 6.47
CA SER A 55 9.54 13.19 6.50
C SER A 55 8.57 14.11 7.24
N ARG A 56 9.06 15.27 7.69
CA ARG A 56 8.22 16.32 8.31
C ARG A 56 7.11 16.80 7.38
N ASN A 57 7.34 16.80 6.07
CA ASN A 57 6.33 17.19 5.08
C ASN A 57 5.14 16.22 5.04
N CYS A 58 5.40 14.91 5.17
CA CYS A 58 4.33 13.90 5.26
C CYS A 58 3.56 14.04 6.57
N LEU A 59 4.25 14.26 7.70
CA LEU A 59 3.60 14.57 8.97
C LEU A 59 2.70 15.80 8.87
N HIS A 60 3.15 16.88 8.23
CA HIS A 60 2.36 18.11 8.11
C HIS A 60 1.13 17.93 7.19
N LYS A 61 1.26 17.18 6.10
CA LYS A 61 0.13 16.80 5.25
C LYS A 61 -0.90 15.99 6.03
N PHE A 62 -0.44 15.00 6.80
CA PHE A 62 -1.28 14.20 7.67
C PHE A 62 -1.96 15.04 8.75
N ASP A 63 -1.24 15.99 9.35
CA ASP A 63 -1.79 16.89 10.37
C ASP A 63 -2.86 17.83 9.79
N ALA A 64 -2.61 18.37 8.59
CA ALA A 64 -3.55 19.22 7.89
C ALA A 64 -4.85 18.48 7.55
N ASN A 65 -4.76 17.19 7.21
CA ASN A 65 -5.92 16.39 6.85
C ASN A 65 -5.72 14.90 7.22
N PRO A 66 -5.94 14.50 8.48
CA PRO A 66 -5.72 13.10 8.88
C PRO A 66 -6.79 12.18 8.29
N GLN A 67 -8.04 12.65 8.21
CA GLN A 67 -9.19 11.85 7.81
C GLN A 67 -9.09 11.29 6.37
N GLN A 68 -8.43 12.01 5.45
CA GLN A 68 -8.23 11.52 4.07
C GLN A 68 -7.22 10.37 3.98
N TYR A 69 -6.27 10.29 4.93
CA TYR A 69 -5.26 9.23 4.97
C TYR A 69 -5.73 8.05 5.83
N LEU A 70 -6.50 8.32 6.88
CA LEU A 70 -7.04 7.31 7.80
C LEU A 70 -8.28 6.59 7.26
N GLY A 71 -8.99 7.17 6.30
CA GLY A 71 -10.19 6.58 5.69
C GLY A 71 -9.98 5.29 4.89
N LYS A 72 -8.74 4.77 4.79
CA LYS A 72 -8.41 3.51 4.12
C LYS A 72 -8.15 2.34 5.07
N GLU A 73 -8.17 2.55 6.39
CA GLU A 73 -7.83 1.52 7.39
C GLU A 73 -9.00 1.23 8.34
N GLN A 74 -10.24 1.23 7.86
CA GLN A 74 -11.41 0.83 8.64
C GLN A 74 -12.42 0.09 7.74
N SER A 75 -12.13 -1.16 7.40
CA SER A 75 -13.16 -2.18 7.12
C SER A 75 -12.62 -3.57 7.33
#